data_AF-U1G245-F1
#
_entry.id   AF-U1G245-F1
#
_cell.length_a   1.000
_cell.length_b   1.000
_cell.length_c   1.000
_cell.angle_alpha   90.00
_cell.angle_beta   90.00
_cell.angle_gamma   90.00
#
_symmetry.space_group_name_H-M   'P 1'
#
loop_
_entity.id
_entity.type
_entity.pdbx_description
1 polymer ?
#
loop_
_entity_poly.entity_id
_entity_poly.type
_entity_poly.pdbx_seq_one_letter_code
_entity_poly.pdbx_strand_id
1 'polypeptide(L)'
;MSEFDDPDPSRNERLSPYPERARPKGAASGPEHTNENTYDRFEQFLLAEGEKKVEMTLDTRMPNTCIFKFNKEDHTLGNLLRARLLQDRRVTFAAYKVPHPLFPTFELRVQTDGSLSPKEALLQACRDSVSDLNTLSREFTKEYELRKMVNEGRENGI
;
A
#
# COMPACT_ATOMS: atom_id res chain seq x y z
N MET A 1 -40.31 9.95 -28.79
CA MET A 1 -40.29 9.92 -27.32
C MET A 1 -40.21 8.45 -26.94
N SER A 2 -39.00 7.96 -26.69
CA SER A 2 -38.74 6.60 -26.23
C SER A 2 -37.58 6.70 -25.27
N GLU A 3 -37.90 6.58 -23.99
CA GLU A 3 -37.01 6.69 -22.84
C GLU A 3 -35.89 5.65 -22.93
N PHE A 4 -34.68 6.10 -22.64
CA PHE A 4 -33.48 5.28 -22.48
C PHE A 4 -33.43 4.88 -20.99
N ASP A 5 -33.69 3.62 -20.68
CA ASP A 5 -33.59 3.08 -19.32
C ASP A 5 -32.12 2.88 -18.91
N ASP A 6 -31.75 3.39 -17.74
CA ASP A 6 -30.43 3.21 -17.12
C ASP A 6 -30.20 1.75 -16.64
N PRO A 7 -28.97 1.21 -16.70
CA PRO A 7 -28.69 -0.16 -16.25
C PRO A 7 -28.59 -0.28 -14.72
N ASP A 8 -29.33 -1.26 -14.18
CA ASP A 8 -29.42 -1.66 -12.77
C ASP A 8 -28.05 -2.01 -12.12
N PRO A 9 -27.69 -1.40 -10.97
CA PRO A 9 -26.42 -1.62 -10.27
C PRO A 9 -26.30 -2.94 -9.49
N SER A 10 -27.31 -3.84 -9.53
CA SER A 10 -27.33 -5.06 -8.71
C SER A 10 -26.57 -6.28 -9.29
N ARG A 11 -25.97 -6.18 -10.49
CA ARG A 11 -25.18 -7.26 -11.10
C ARG A 11 -23.68 -7.07 -10.96
N ASN A 12 -23.12 -7.43 -9.81
CA ASN A 12 -21.69 -7.70 -9.71
C ASN A 12 -21.41 -8.99 -8.93
N GLU A 13 -21.94 -10.12 -9.42
CA GLU A 13 -21.42 -11.44 -9.08
C GLU A 13 -20.07 -11.63 -9.78
N ARG A 14 -19.00 -11.05 -9.23
CA ARG A 14 -17.63 -11.48 -9.56
C ARG A 14 -17.17 -12.46 -8.49
N LEU A 15 -17.22 -13.73 -8.91
CA LEU A 15 -16.55 -14.89 -8.32
C LEU A 15 -15.17 -14.50 -7.75
N SER A 16 -15.00 -14.71 -6.45
CA SER A 16 -13.66 -14.72 -5.84
C SER A 16 -12.82 -15.81 -6.51
N PRO A 17 -11.59 -15.54 -6.96
CA PRO A 17 -10.73 -16.52 -7.61
C PRO A 17 -10.15 -17.57 -6.63
N TYR A 18 -10.53 -17.51 -5.35
CA TYR A 18 -10.08 -18.45 -4.33
C TYR A 18 -11.09 -19.56 -4.12
N PRO A 19 -10.69 -20.85 -4.17
CA PRO A 19 -11.58 -21.94 -3.85
C PRO A 19 -12.02 -21.82 -2.38
N GLU A 20 -13.32 -21.92 -2.15
CA GLU A 20 -13.93 -21.92 -0.82
C GLU A 20 -13.41 -23.14 -0.04
N ARG A 21 -12.39 -22.93 0.81
CA ARG A 21 -11.82 -24.01 1.60
C ARG A 21 -12.88 -24.51 2.58
N ALA A 22 -13.28 -25.77 2.40
CA ALA A 22 -14.17 -26.48 3.29
C ALA A 22 -13.66 -26.37 4.74
N ARG A 23 -14.51 -25.86 5.64
CA ARG A 23 -14.25 -25.89 7.09
C ARG A 23 -14.07 -27.36 7.52
N PRO A 24 -13.03 -27.71 8.30
CA PRO A 24 -12.82 -29.09 8.72
C PRO A 24 -14.00 -29.54 9.61
N LYS A 25 -14.69 -30.61 9.19
CA LYS A 25 -15.71 -31.28 10.01
C LYS A 25 -15.01 -32.13 11.06
N GLY A 26 -15.06 -31.70 12.32
CA GLY A 26 -14.67 -32.54 13.46
C GLY A 26 -13.76 -31.83 14.45
N ALA A 27 -14.32 -30.95 15.26
CA ALA A 27 -13.83 -30.66 16.60
C ALA A 27 -15.05 -30.43 17.48
N ALA A 28 -15.07 -31.12 18.62
CA ALA A 28 -16.22 -31.23 19.51
C ALA A 28 -16.69 -29.85 20.03
N SER A 29 -18.01 -29.74 20.21
CA SER A 29 -18.71 -28.65 20.85
C SER A 29 -18.26 -28.46 22.31
N GLY A 30 -17.29 -27.58 22.54
CA GLY A 30 -17.12 -26.87 23.80
C GLY A 30 -17.65 -25.45 23.64
N PRO A 31 -17.96 -24.71 24.72
CA PRO A 31 -18.17 -23.28 24.59
C PRO A 31 -16.85 -22.69 24.10
N GLU A 32 -16.81 -22.26 22.84
CA GLU A 32 -15.68 -21.50 22.33
C GLU A 32 -15.68 -20.18 23.10
N HIS A 33 -14.81 -20.08 24.11
CA HIS A 33 -14.32 -18.78 24.53
C HIS A 33 -13.45 -18.27 23.38
N THR A 34 -14.10 -17.74 22.35
CA THR A 34 -13.47 -16.77 21.47
C THR A 34 -12.96 -15.68 22.39
N ASN A 35 -11.66 -15.42 22.39
CA ASN A 35 -11.19 -14.18 23.01
C ASN A 35 -11.81 -13.05 22.17
N GLU A 36 -12.93 -12.50 22.62
CA GLU A 36 -13.80 -11.53 21.91
C GLU A 36 -13.10 -10.19 21.57
N ASN A 37 -11.79 -10.08 21.83
CA ASN A 37 -10.99 -8.88 21.62
C ASN A 37 -9.79 -9.12 20.70
N THR A 38 -9.83 -10.15 19.84
CA THR A 38 -8.79 -10.37 18.82
C THR A 38 -9.20 -9.74 17.50
N TYR A 39 -8.37 -8.84 16.98
CA TYR A 39 -8.54 -8.30 15.65
C TYR A 39 -8.30 -9.36 14.58
N ASP A 40 -9.12 -9.35 13.54
CA ASP A 40 -8.94 -10.20 12.39
C ASP A 40 -7.70 -9.74 11.59
N ARG A 41 -6.79 -10.68 11.28
CA ARG A 41 -5.50 -10.33 10.63
C ARG A 41 -5.68 -9.65 9.27
N PHE A 42 -6.74 -9.97 8.54
CA PHE A 42 -6.99 -9.37 7.22
C PHE A 42 -7.37 -7.89 7.31
N GLU A 43 -7.89 -7.43 8.45
CA GLU A 43 -8.19 -6.01 8.69
C GLU A 43 -6.93 -5.13 8.70
N GLN A 44 -5.73 -5.73 8.71
CA GLN A 44 -4.47 -5.00 8.61
C GLN A 44 -4.24 -4.39 7.23
N PHE A 45 -4.73 -5.05 6.17
CA PHE A 45 -4.46 -4.65 4.77
C PHE A 45 -5.72 -4.48 3.92
N LEU A 46 -6.86 -5.05 4.31
CA LEU A 46 -8.15 -4.85 3.62
C LEU A 46 -8.85 -3.60 4.15
N LEU A 47 -9.30 -2.75 3.24
CA LEU A 47 -10.12 -1.58 3.55
C LEU A 47 -11.53 -2.03 3.93
N ALA A 48 -12.12 -1.37 4.92
CA ALA A 48 -13.53 -1.54 5.26
C ALA A 48 -14.42 -0.91 4.18
N GLU A 49 -15.71 -1.28 4.18
CA GLU A 49 -16.69 -0.71 3.26
C GLU A 49 -16.76 0.82 3.42
N GLY A 50 -16.55 1.56 2.33
CA GLY A 50 -16.55 3.02 2.31
C GLY A 50 -15.25 3.70 2.79
N GLU A 51 -14.26 2.94 3.25
CA GLU A 51 -12.97 3.48 3.71
C GLU A 51 -12.07 3.87 2.51
N LYS A 52 -11.59 5.13 2.49
CA LYS A 52 -10.66 5.58 1.45
C LYS A 52 -9.24 5.13 1.78
N LYS A 53 -8.46 4.75 0.78
CA LYS A 53 -7.05 4.39 0.97
C LYS A 53 -6.20 5.56 1.47
N VAL A 54 -6.46 6.74 0.91
CA VAL A 54 -5.72 7.97 1.23
C VAL A 54 -6.69 9.12 1.44
N GLU A 55 -6.53 9.83 2.54
CA GLU A 55 -7.25 11.06 2.87
C GLU A 55 -6.25 12.22 2.96
N MET A 56 -6.57 13.35 2.34
CA MET A 56 -5.72 14.54 2.35
C MET A 56 -6.39 15.64 3.14
N THR A 57 -5.67 16.21 4.10
CA THR A 57 -6.08 17.40 4.84
C THR A 57 -5.04 18.51 4.68
N LEU A 58 -5.49 19.74 4.54
CA LEU A 58 -4.62 20.91 4.50
C LEU A 58 -4.26 21.30 5.93
N ASP A 59 -2.97 21.52 6.21
CA ASP A 59 -2.53 21.99 7.52
C ASP A 59 -2.51 23.52 7.53
N THR A 60 -3.48 24.14 8.22
CA THR A 60 -3.62 25.60 8.26
C THR A 60 -2.55 26.29 9.11
N ARG A 61 -1.76 25.54 9.90
CA ARG A 61 -0.73 26.11 10.78
C ARG A 61 0.54 26.51 10.04
N MET A 62 0.80 25.91 8.88
CA MET A 62 1.97 26.21 8.05
C MET A 62 1.57 26.33 6.58
N PRO A 63 2.10 27.32 5.83
CA PRO A 63 1.80 27.45 4.42
C PRO A 63 2.31 26.23 3.64
N ASN A 64 1.66 25.94 2.51
CA ASN A 64 2.05 24.88 1.56
C ASN A 64 2.29 23.52 2.24
N THR A 65 1.44 23.18 3.21
CA THR A 65 1.57 21.95 4.00
C THR A 65 0.30 21.11 3.91
N CYS A 66 0.45 19.82 3.61
CA CYS A 66 -0.63 18.83 3.63
C CYS A 66 -0.28 17.68 4.56
N ILE A 67 -1.31 17.09 5.17
CA ILE A 67 -1.22 15.85 5.91
C ILE A 67 -2.01 14.79 5.12
N PHE A 68 -1.35 13.69 4.81
CA PHE A 68 -1.91 12.55 4.11
C PHE A 68 -2.05 11.40 5.10
N LYS A 69 -3.28 10.94 5.32
CA LYS A 69 -3.57 9.76 6.12
C LYS A 69 -3.70 8.56 5.19
N PHE A 70 -2.88 7.54 5.40
CA PHE A 70 -2.92 6.29 4.66
C PHE A 70 -3.55 5.22 5.53
N ASN A 71 -4.63 4.62 5.04
CA ASN A 71 -5.33 3.55 5.71
C ASN A 71 -4.83 2.19 5.23
N LYS A 72 -4.74 1.23 6.15
CA LYS A 72 -4.29 -0.15 5.89
C LYS A 72 -2.88 -0.20 5.31
N GLU A 73 -1.99 0.62 5.87
CA GLU A 73 -0.58 0.72 5.51
C GLU A 73 0.26 0.93 6.77
N ASP A 74 1.54 0.56 6.70
CA ASP A 74 2.44 0.59 7.84
C ASP A 74 3.76 1.34 7.53
N HIS A 75 4.79 1.08 8.34
CA HIS A 75 6.11 1.69 8.19
C HIS A 75 6.79 1.38 6.85
N THR A 76 6.41 0.32 6.15
CA THR A 76 7.01 -0.04 4.85
C THR A 76 6.81 1.10 3.84
N LEU A 77 5.55 1.45 3.55
CA LEU A 77 5.22 2.54 2.64
C LEU A 77 5.55 3.91 3.25
N GLY A 78 5.28 4.10 4.55
CA GLY A 78 5.52 5.38 5.23
C GLY A 78 6.99 5.82 5.18
N ASN A 79 7.91 4.91 5.52
CA ASN A 79 9.34 5.22 5.49
C ASN A 79 9.88 5.39 4.07
N LEU A 80 9.42 4.56 3.12
CA LEU A 80 9.83 4.66 1.71
C LEU A 80 9.49 6.04 1.14
N LEU A 81 8.24 6.48 1.28
CA LEU A 81 7.79 7.77 0.78
C LEU A 81 8.48 8.93 1.49
N ARG A 82 8.63 8.86 2.82
CA ARG A 82 9.33 9.88 3.61
C ARG A 82 10.79 10.03 3.14
N ALA A 83 11.49 8.93 2.92
CA ALA A 83 12.88 8.96 2.44
C ALA A 83 12.96 9.55 1.03
N ARG A 84 12.06 9.17 0.11
CA ARG A 84 12.07 9.68 -1.26
C ARG A 84 11.71 11.16 -1.33
N LEU A 85 10.74 11.61 -0.55
CA LEU A 85 10.34 13.02 -0.49
C LEU A 85 11.49 13.93 -0.04
N LEU A 86 12.29 13.51 0.94
CA LEU A 86 13.43 14.28 1.42
C LEU A 86 14.58 14.39 0.41
N GLN A 87 14.56 13.62 -0.68
CA GLN A 87 15.54 13.76 -1.77
C GLN A 87 15.17 14.90 -2.73
N ASP A 88 13.91 15.34 -2.77
CA ASP A 88 13.48 16.47 -3.59
C ASP A 88 13.78 17.79 -2.88
N ARG A 89 14.60 18.65 -3.50
CA ARG A 89 14.99 19.95 -2.92
C ARG A 89 13.83 20.94 -2.75
N ARG A 90 12.70 20.72 -3.43
CA ARG A 90 11.48 21.55 -3.30
C ARG A 90 10.65 21.18 -2.07
N VAL A 91 10.95 20.04 -1.44
CA VAL A 91 10.31 19.58 -0.21
C VAL A 91 11.11 20.09 0.99
N THR A 92 10.52 20.99 1.75
CA THR A 92 11.15 21.59 2.94
C THR A 92 11.03 20.66 4.15
N PHE A 93 9.92 19.92 4.26
CA PHE A 93 9.69 19.01 5.37
C PHE A 93 8.89 17.78 4.91
N ALA A 94 9.34 16.59 5.32
CA ALA A 94 8.59 15.36 5.19
C ALA A 94 8.82 14.47 6.42
N ALA A 95 7.73 14.09 7.09
CA ALA A 95 7.77 13.18 8.22
C ALA A 95 6.50 12.34 8.26
N TYR A 96 6.63 11.09 8.70
CA TYR A 96 5.49 10.22 8.94
C TYR A 96 5.45 9.76 10.40
N LYS A 97 4.26 9.43 10.88
CA LYS A 97 4.05 8.80 12.18
C LYS A 97 2.92 7.78 12.09
N VAL A 98 3.04 6.71 12.87
CA VAL A 98 1.93 5.78 13.15
C VAL A 98 1.31 6.25 14.47
N PRO A 99 0.07 6.78 14.48
CA PRO A 99 -0.53 7.32 15.70
C PRO A 99 -0.66 6.29 16.81
N HIS A 100 -0.96 5.04 16.45
CA HIS A 100 -1.07 3.93 17.38
C HIS A 100 -0.80 2.59 16.67
N PRO A 101 -0.04 1.65 17.26
CA PRO A 101 0.35 0.40 16.60
C PRO A 101 -0.81 -0.57 16.34
N LEU A 102 -1.92 -0.47 17.08
CA LEU A 102 -3.11 -1.33 16.86
C LEU A 102 -3.83 -1.02 15.55
N PHE A 103 -3.68 0.19 15.00
CA PHE A 103 -4.36 0.60 13.78
C PHE A 103 -3.33 0.69 12.65
N PRO A 104 -3.51 -0.06 11.55
CA PRO A 104 -2.61 -0.04 10.39
C PRO A 104 -2.80 1.25 9.60
N THR A 105 -2.47 2.38 10.20
CA THR A 105 -2.61 3.70 9.59
C THR A 105 -1.40 4.55 9.90
N PHE A 106 -0.97 5.36 8.95
CA PHE A 106 0.06 6.37 9.19
C PHE A 106 -0.36 7.72 8.63
N GLU A 107 0.15 8.77 9.27
CA GLU A 107 0.02 10.15 8.82
C GLU A 107 1.36 10.63 8.27
N LEU A 108 1.37 11.09 7.02
CA LEU A 108 2.51 11.69 6.35
C LEU A 108 2.27 13.18 6.17
N ARG A 109 3.11 14.00 6.81
CA ARG A 109 3.09 15.46 6.67
C ARG A 109 4.15 15.87 5.66
N VAL A 110 3.74 16.64 4.65
CA VAL A 110 4.60 17.15 3.58
C VAL A 110 4.44 18.65 3.49
N GLN A 111 5.56 19.37 3.47
CA GLN A 111 5.65 20.81 3.25
C GLN A 111 6.59 21.08 2.09
N THR A 112 6.19 22.00 1.21
CA THR A 112 7.00 22.43 0.07
C THR A 112 7.34 23.91 0.16
N ASP A 113 8.30 24.34 -0.65
CA ASP A 113 8.70 25.76 -0.80
C ASP A 113 7.66 26.63 -1.55
N GLY A 114 6.58 26.01 -2.07
CA GLY A 114 5.52 26.67 -2.84
C GLY A 114 5.73 26.63 -4.37
N SER A 115 6.89 26.16 -4.85
CA SER A 115 7.12 25.92 -6.29
C SER A 115 6.33 24.72 -6.82
N LEU A 116 5.98 23.80 -5.93
CA LEU A 116 5.26 22.56 -6.20
C LEU A 116 4.22 22.35 -5.10
N SER A 117 3.02 21.86 -5.43
CA SER A 117 2.07 21.50 -4.39
C SER A 117 2.53 20.25 -3.63
N PRO A 118 2.24 20.11 -2.31
CA PRO A 118 2.60 18.90 -1.55
C PRO A 118 2.00 17.62 -2.15
N LYS A 119 0.83 17.73 -2.78
CA LYS A 119 0.19 16.62 -3.50
C LYS A 119 1.01 16.17 -4.70
N GLU A 120 1.49 17.11 -5.52
CA GLU A 120 2.32 16.78 -6.68
C GLU A 120 3.69 16.25 -6.25
N ALA A 121 4.28 16.80 -5.18
CA ALA A 121 5.51 16.28 -4.60
C ALA A 121 5.37 14.79 -4.21
N LEU A 122 4.27 14.45 -3.53
CA LEU A 122 3.95 13.07 -3.16
C LEU A 122 3.76 12.17 -4.39
N LEU A 123 3.01 12.63 -5.40
CA LEU A 123 2.82 11.86 -6.64
C LEU A 123 4.13 11.61 -7.39
N GLN A 124 5.01 12.61 -7.42
CA GLN A 124 6.33 12.46 -8.04
C GLN A 124 7.17 11.44 -7.25
N ALA A 125 7.21 11.52 -5.92
CA ALA A 125 7.91 10.56 -5.08
C ALA A 125 7.40 9.12 -5.30
N CYS A 126 6.09 8.92 -5.48
CA CYS A 126 5.54 7.60 -5.82
C CYS A 126 6.04 7.09 -7.18
N ARG A 127 5.96 7.93 -8.23
CA ARG A 127 6.40 7.55 -9.59
C ARG A 127 7.88 7.19 -9.63
N ASP A 128 8.69 7.99 -8.95
CA ASP A 128 10.11 7.78 -8.84
C ASP A 128 10.43 6.47 -8.10
N SER A 129 9.75 6.21 -6.98
CA SER A 129 9.95 4.97 -6.22
C SER A 129 9.62 3.74 -7.07
N VAL A 130 8.55 3.79 -7.87
CA VAL A 130 8.20 2.72 -8.82
C VAL A 130 9.29 2.54 -9.88
N SER A 131 9.84 3.64 -10.41
CA SER A 131 10.93 3.60 -11.39
C SER A 131 12.20 2.96 -10.82
N ASP A 132 12.57 3.31 -9.59
CA ASP A 132 13.74 2.76 -8.90
C ASP A 132 13.58 1.25 -8.66
N LEU A 133 12.40 0.81 -8.21
CA LEU A 133 12.09 -0.61 -8.01
C LEU A 133 12.07 -1.41 -9.32
N ASN A 134 11.55 -0.83 -10.41
CA ASN A 134 11.59 -1.46 -11.73
C ASN A 134 13.03 -1.64 -12.24
N THR A 135 13.89 -0.65 -11.98
CA THR A 135 15.31 -0.73 -12.32
C THR A 135 15.98 -1.83 -11.52
N LEU A 136 15.76 -1.87 -10.21
CA LEU A 136 16.28 -2.92 -9.33
C LEU A 136 15.82 -4.31 -9.78
N SER A 137 14.53 -4.49 -10.07
CA SER A 137 13.97 -5.78 -10.49
C SER A 137 14.59 -6.29 -11.79
N ARG A 138 14.79 -5.40 -12.78
CA ARG A 138 15.44 -5.75 -14.05
C ARG A 138 16.90 -6.16 -13.85
N GLU A 139 17.68 -5.34 -13.15
CA GLU A 139 19.12 -5.62 -12.97
C GLU A 139 19.33 -6.85 -12.08
N PHE A 140 18.49 -7.06 -11.07
CA PHE A 140 18.52 -8.27 -10.25
C PHE A 140 18.22 -9.53 -11.07
N THR A 141 17.14 -9.52 -11.86
CA THR A 141 16.76 -10.68 -12.70
C THR A 141 17.86 -11.01 -13.70
N LYS A 142 18.41 -9.99 -14.36
CA LYS A 142 19.53 -10.14 -15.32
C LYS A 142 20.73 -10.81 -14.66
N GLU A 143 21.19 -10.30 -13.52
CA GLU A 143 22.36 -10.87 -12.82
C GLU A 143 22.08 -12.29 -12.30
N TYR A 144 20.87 -12.55 -11.82
CA TYR A 144 20.45 -13.87 -11.37
C TYR A 144 20.51 -14.91 -12.49
N GLU A 145 19.97 -14.58 -13.68
CA GLU A 145 20.00 -15.47 -14.84
C GLU A 145 21.43 -15.74 -15.33
N LEU A 146 22.28 -14.71 -15.39
CA LEU A 146 23.69 -14.86 -15.76
C LEU A 146 24.44 -15.80 -14.81
N ARG A 147 24.24 -15.64 -13.49
CA ARG A 147 24.89 -16.50 -12.48
C ARG A 147 24.37 -17.92 -12.51
N LYS A 148 23.08 -18.11 -12.76
CA LYS A 148 22.47 -19.44 -12.90
C LYS A 148 23.12 -20.22 -14.05
N MET A 149 23.27 -19.60 -15.22
CA MET A 149 23.91 -20.22 -16.39
C MET A 149 25.37 -20.61 -16.12
N VAL A 150 26.13 -19.74 -15.43
CA VAL A 150 27.52 -20.04 -15.06
C VAL A 150 27.61 -21.22 -14.09
N ASN A 151 26.70 -21.31 -13.12
CA ASN A 151 26.72 -22.40 -12.15
C ASN A 151 26.32 -23.74 -12.77
N GLU A 152 25.29 -23.76 -13.62
CA GLU A 152 24.88 -24.95 -14.39
C GLU A 152 25.99 -25.41 -15.36
N GLY A 153 26.77 -24.48 -15.91
CA GLY A 153 27.95 -24.79 -16.72
C GLY A 153 29.08 -25.48 -15.95
N ARG A 154 29.28 -25.15 -14.66
CA ARG A 154 30.28 -25.80 -13.79
C ARG A 154 29.85 -27.19 -13.34
N GLU A 155 28.57 -27.40 -13.09
CA GLU A 155 28.02 -28.70 -12.66
C GLU A 155 28.01 -29.73 -13.81
N ASN A 156 27.94 -29.28 -15.07
CA ASN A 156 27.96 -30.14 -16.25
C ASN A 156 29.37 -30.42 -16.82
N GLY A 157 30.44 -30.02 -16.13
CA GLY A 157 31.80 -30.52 -16.38
C GLY A 157 32.52 -29.99 -17.62
N ILE A 158 32.99 -28.73 -17.54
CA ILE A 158 34.28 -28.30 -18.09
C ILE A 158 35.12 -27.74 -16.95
#